data_AF-A0A7K1KVC1-F1
#
_entry.id   AF-A0A7K1KVC1-F1
#
_cell.length_a   1.000
_cell.length_b   1.000
_cell.length_c   1.000
_cell.angle_alpha   90.00
_cell.angle_beta   90.00
_cell.angle_gamma   90.00
#
_symmetry.space_group_name_H-M   'P 1'
#
loop_
_entity.id
_entity.type
_entity.pdbx_description
1 polymer ?
#
loop_
_entity_poly.entity_id
_entity_poly.type
_entity_poly.pdbx_seq_one_letter_code
_entity_poly.pdbx_strand_id
1 'polypeptide(L)' 'MGKETASPASRAAVVRALRALPPAHREILAETVFRDRSVNEAAAALGVPVEVVKDRVYRALRALHGALG' A
#
# COMPACT_ATOMS: atom_id res chain seq x y z
N MET A 1 -7.37 -21.38 18.99
CA MET A 1 -7.64 -20.18 18.17
C MET A 1 -6.59 -20.14 17.06
N GLY A 2 -6.84 -20.82 15.94
CA GLY A 2 -5.85 -21.02 14.88
C GLY A 2 -5.60 -19.74 14.11
N LYS A 3 -4.33 -19.34 13.95
CA LYS A 3 -3.98 -18.37 12.91
C LYS A 3 -4.23 -19.06 11.58
N GLU A 4 -5.25 -18.63 10.84
CA GLU A 4 -5.33 -18.85 9.41
C GLU A 4 -4.07 -18.24 8.80
N THR A 5 -3.06 -19.08 8.60
CA THR A 5 -1.92 -18.73 7.76
C THR A 5 -2.50 -18.55 6.36
N ALA A 6 -2.50 -17.32 5.86
CA ALA A 6 -2.85 -17.05 4.48
C ALA A 6 -2.15 -18.10 3.59
N SER A 7 -2.94 -18.82 2.79
CA SER A 7 -2.42 -19.86 1.89
C SER A 7 -1.23 -19.30 1.10
N PRO A 8 -0.19 -20.11 0.81
CA PRO A 8 0.90 -19.68 -0.06
C PRO A 8 0.39 -19.12 -1.40
N ALA A 9 -0.77 -19.58 -1.88
CA ALA A 9 -1.47 -19.02 -3.04
C ALA A 9 -1.94 -17.56 -2.80
N SER A 10 -2.52 -17.28 -1.63
CA SER A 10 -2.95 -15.93 -1.22
C SER A 10 -1.77 -14.98 -1.07
N ARG A 11 -0.65 -15.45 -0.47
CA ARG A 11 0.55 -14.62 -0.32
C ARG A 11 1.20 -14.30 -1.66
N ALA A 12 1.26 -15.27 -2.57
CA ALA A 12 1.77 -15.06 -3.93
C ALA A 12 0.89 -14.07 -4.72
N ALA A 13 -0.43 -14.12 -4.57
CA ALA A 13 -1.35 -13.18 -5.19
C ALA A 13 -1.11 -11.74 -4.70
N VAL A 14 -0.96 -11.55 -3.38
CA VAL A 14 -0.65 -10.23 -2.80
C VAL A 14 0.68 -9.69 -3.32
N VAL A 15 1.72 -10.52 -3.40
CA VAL A 15 3.02 -10.08 -3.93
C VAL A 15 2.91 -9.66 -5.40
N ARG A 16 2.16 -10.40 -6.24
CA ARG A 16 1.94 -10.03 -7.64
C ARG A 16 1.16 -8.72 -7.77
N ALA A 17 0.08 -8.56 -7.01
CA ALA A 17 -0.73 -7.34 -7.00
C ALA A 17 0.11 -6.12 -6.58
N LEU A 18 0.92 -6.26 -5.52
CA LEU A 18 1.83 -5.20 -5.09
C LEU A 18 2.86 -4.84 -6.18
N ARG A 19 3.43 -5.83 -6.89
CA ARG A 19 4.38 -5.58 -7.99
C ARG A 19 3.76 -4.90 -9.21
N ALA A 20 2.47 -5.10 -9.45
CA ALA A 20 1.74 -4.47 -10.55
C ALA A 20 1.44 -2.98 -10.31
N LEU A 21 1.58 -2.50 -9.07
CA LEU A 21 1.34 -1.10 -8.72
C LEU A 21 2.46 -0.18 -9.26
N PRO A 22 2.09 1.04 -9.74
CA PRO A 22 3.05 2.09 -10.01
C PRO A 22 3.98 2.35 -8.81
N PRO A 23 5.25 2.74 -9.03
CA PRO A 23 6.22 2.97 -7.95
C PRO A 23 5.69 3.90 -6.86
N ALA A 24 5.04 5.01 -7.23
CA ALA A 24 4.46 5.96 -6.28
C ALA A 24 3.37 5.34 -5.39
N HIS A 25 2.58 4.40 -5.91
CA HIS A 25 1.57 3.70 -5.11
C HIS A 25 2.21 2.69 -4.16
N ARG A 26 3.29 2.01 -4.58
CA ARG A 26 4.04 1.12 -3.67
C ARG A 26 4.70 1.90 -2.55
N GLU A 27 5.34 3.02 -2.90
CA GLU A 27 6.02 3.90 -1.95
C GLU A 27 5.04 4.44 -0.91
N ILE A 28 3.86 4.91 -1.30
CA ILE A 28 2.90 5.44 -0.32
C ILE A 28 2.39 4.36 0.63
N LEU A 29 2.15 3.14 0.15
CA LEU A 29 1.76 2.02 1.00
C LEU A 29 2.90 1.56 1.91
N ALA A 30 4.15 1.65 1.45
CA ALA A 30 5.36 1.42 2.24
C ALA A 30 5.43 2.35 3.45
N GLU A 31 5.02 3.61 3.28
CA GLU A 31 5.00 4.57 4.38
C GLU A 31 3.80 4.39 5.30
N THR A 32 2.59 4.30 4.76
CA THR A 32 1.37 4.37 5.58
C THR A 32 0.88 3.03 6.11
N VAL A 33 1.11 1.93 5.40
CA VAL A 33 0.60 0.60 5.79
C VAL A 33 1.71 -0.24 6.41
N PHE A 34 2.90 -0.25 5.80
CA PHE A 34 3.99 -1.12 6.26
C PHE A 34 4.84 -0.49 7.37
N ARG A 35 4.99 0.84 7.38
CA ARG A 35 5.68 1.59 8.44
C ARG A 35 4.75 2.27 9.44
N ASP A 36 3.43 2.11 9.25
CA ASP A 36 2.38 2.65 10.13
C ASP A 36 2.51 4.17 10.37
N ARG A 37 3.01 4.91 9.38
CA ARG A 37 3.12 6.37 9.46
C ARG A 37 1.77 7.02 9.24
N SER A 38 1.49 8.05 10.02
CA SER A 38 0.39 8.97 9.72
C SER A 38 0.61 9.68 8.39
N VAL A 39 -0.47 10.28 7.85
CA VAL A 39 -0.42 11.07 6.61
C VAL A 39 0.64 12.18 6.67
N ASN A 40 0.76 12.86 7.82
CA ASN A 40 1.73 13.95 7.99
C ASN A 40 3.17 13.43 8.03
N GLU A 41 3.42 12.31 8.71
CA GLU A 41 4.75 11.70 8.77
C GLU A 41 5.18 11.15 7.40
N ALA A 42 4.25 10.54 6.66
CA ALA A 42 4.51 10.11 5.29
C ALA A 42 4.79 11.30 4.36
N ALA A 43 4.06 12.41 4.52
CA ALA A 43 4.29 13.64 3.75
C ALA A 43 5.70 14.19 3.99
N ALA A 44 6.11 14.29 5.26
CA ALA A 44 7.44 14.72 5.65
C ALA A 44 8.54 13.77 5.14
N ALA A 45 8.32 12.45 5.26
CA ALA A 45 9.28 11.44 4.82
C ALA A 45 9.50 11.43 3.30
N LEU A 46 8.45 11.67 2.52
CA LEU A 46 8.49 11.65 1.05
C LEU A 46 8.76 13.03 0.44
N GLY A 47 8.78 14.10 1.23
CA GLY A 47 8.96 15.47 0.74
C GLY A 47 7.82 15.94 -0.17
N VAL A 48 6.60 15.46 0.06
CA VAL A 48 5.41 15.81 -0.75
C VAL A 48 4.33 16.48 0.10
N PRO A 49 3.42 17.28 -0.49
CA PRO A 49 2.31 17.85 0.25
C PRO A 49 1.38 16.78 0.86
N VAL A 50 0.79 17.09 2.01
CA VAL A 50 -0.21 16.24 2.69
C VAL A 50 -1.37 15.87 1.77
N GLU A 51 -1.85 16.80 0.96
CA GLU A 51 -2.92 16.53 -0.01
C GLU A 51 -2.51 15.50 -1.07
N VAL A 52 -1.24 15.52 -1.50
CA VAL A 52 -0.70 14.51 -2.42
C VAL A 52 -0.65 13.14 -1.74
N VAL A 53 -0.32 13.06 -0.44
CA VAL A 53 -0.37 11.80 0.31
C VAL A 53 -1.78 11.24 0.35
N LYS A 54 -2.79 12.03 0.71
CA LYS A 54 -4.19 11.59 0.79
C LYS A 54 -4.68 11.01 -0.53
N ASP A 55 -4.50 11.76 -1.61
CA ASP A 55 -4.89 11.32 -2.96
C ASP A 55 -4.14 10.06 -3.39
N ARG A 56 -2.82 10.01 -3.14
CA ARG A 56 -1.99 8.88 -3.53
C ARG A 56 -2.34 7.63 -2.74
N VAL A 57 -2.65 7.72 -1.44
CA VAL A 57 -3.15 6.60 -0.61
C VAL A 57 -4.46 6.06 -1.19
N TYR A 58 -5.44 6.93 -1.45
CA TYR A 58 -6.72 6.52 -2.01
C TYR A 58 -6.53 5.76 -3.34
N ARG A 59 -5.75 6.33 -4.27
CA ARG A 59 -5.49 5.72 -5.58
C ARG A 59 -4.69 4.42 -5.48
N ALA A 60 -3.73 4.35 -4.56
CA ALA A 60 -2.94 3.15 -4.32
C ALA A 60 -3.80 2.00 -3.80
N LEU A 61 -4.66 2.25 -2.81
CA LEU A 61 -5.58 1.25 -2.27
C LEU A 61 -6.61 0.80 -3.31
N ARG A 62 -7.19 1.74 -4.07
CA ARG A 62 -8.11 1.42 -5.17
C ARG A 62 -7.45 0.56 -6.24
N ALA A 63 -6.22 0.88 -6.62
CA ALA A 63 -5.45 0.09 -7.60
C ALA A 63 -5.07 -1.28 -7.05
N LEU A 64 -4.71 -1.37 -5.77
CA LEU A 64 -4.39 -2.65 -5.12
C LEU A 64 -5.62 -3.55 -5.06
N HIS A 65 -6.78 -3.00 -4.69
CA HIS A 65 -8.05 -3.74 -4.69
C HIS A 65 -8.36 -4.30 -6.09
N GLY A 66 -8.28 -3.46 -7.14
CA GLY A 66 -8.49 -3.92 -8.51
C GLY A 66 -7.47 -4.96 -9.00
N ALA A 67 -6.26 -4.97 -8.45
CA ALA A 67 -5.23 -5.96 -8.79
C ALA A 67 -5.38 -7.29 -8.04
N LEU A 68 -6.14 -7.32 -6.93
CA LEU A 68 -6.40 -8.53 -6.16
C LEU A 68 -7.62 -9.31 -6.68
N GLY A 69 -8.51 -8.66 -7.42
CA GLY A 69 -9.74 -9.26 -7.96
C GLY A 69 -10.91 -9.10 -7.03
#